data_AF-A0A537IZ86-F1
#
_entry.id   AF-A0A537IZ86-F1
#
_cell.length_a   1.000
_cell.length_b   1.000
_cell.length_c   1.000
_cell.angle_alpha   90.00
_cell.angle_beta   90.00
_cell.angle_gamma   90.00
#
_symmetry.space_group_name_H-M   'P 1'
#
loop_
_entity.id
_entity.type
_entity.pdbx_description
1 polymer ?
#
loop_
_entity_poly.entity_id
_entity_poly.type
_entity_poly.pdbx_seq_one_letter_code
_entity_poly.pdbx_strand_id
1 'polypeptide(L)' 'MGFLGAGVLATWNDIAPGDEAEFNTWYTREHVPERVAVPGFLRGRRYLAASGAPRYRTCAG' A
#
# COMPACT_ATOMS: atom_id res chain seq x y z
N MET A 1 -8.70 17.03 -1.46
CA MET A 1 -8.34 16.07 -0.39
C MET A 1 -6.82 16.03 -0.27
N GLY A 2 -6.27 16.53 0.86
CA GLY A 2 -4.82 16.60 1.09
C GLY A 2 -4.23 15.34 1.75
N PHE A 3 -2.91 15.33 1.92
CA PHE A 3 -2.24 14.37 2.79
C PHE A 3 -2.58 14.68 4.25
N LEU A 4 -2.81 13.63 5.04
CA LEU A 4 -2.87 13.73 6.49
C LEU A 4 -1.45 13.43 6.97
N GLY A 5 -0.89 14.28 7.82
CA GLY A 5 0.46 14.11 8.37
C GLY A 5 1.51 15.04 7.75
N ALA A 6 2.69 15.05 8.38
CA ALA A 6 3.83 15.88 7.98
C ALA A 6 4.76 15.19 6.97
N GLY A 7 4.48 13.92 6.61
CA GLY A 7 5.29 13.13 5.70
C GLY A 7 4.50 12.00 5.07
N VAL A 8 5.10 11.32 4.08
CA VAL A 8 4.51 10.13 3.45
C VAL A 8 5.60 9.10 3.18
N LEU A 9 5.34 7.86 3.56
CA LEU A 9 6.05 6.67 3.06
C LEU A 9 5.29 6.17 1.84
N ALA A 10 5.96 6.12 0.69
CA ALA A 10 5.40 5.58 -0.54
C ALA A 10 6.22 4.36 -1.01
N THR A 11 5.55 3.24 -1.23
CA THR A 11 6.17 1.99 -1.68
C THR A 11 5.55 1.54 -3.00
N TRP A 12 6.38 1.02 -3.90
CA TRP A 12 5.96 0.42 -5.17
C TRP A 12 6.43 -1.02 -5.23
N ASN A 13 5.55 -1.93 -5.66
CA ASN A 13 5.85 -3.35 -5.71
C ASN A 13 5.37 -3.95 -7.03
N ASP A 14 6.20 -4.81 -7.61
CA ASP A 14 5.80 -5.79 -8.60
C ASP A 14 5.71 -7.17 -7.97
N ILE A 15 4.77 -7.97 -8.46
CA ILE A 15 4.44 -9.29 -7.94
C ILE A 15 4.63 -10.29 -9.07
N ALA A 16 5.17 -11.45 -8.73
CA ALA A 16 5.35 -12.51 -9.70
C ALA A 16 3.99 -12.93 -10.30
N PRO A 17 3.94 -13.27 -11.60
CA PRO A 17 2.71 -13.72 -12.22
C PRO A 17 2.15 -14.96 -11.52
N GLY A 18 0.89 -14.92 -11.09
CA GLY A 18 0.21 -16.02 -10.39
C GLY A 18 0.05 -15.78 -8.89
N ASP A 19 0.89 -14.94 -8.28
CA ASP A 19 0.90 -14.69 -6.84
C ASP A 19 0.03 -13.48 -6.44
N GLU A 20 -0.61 -12.80 -7.39
CA GLU A 20 -1.31 -11.55 -7.12
C GLU A 20 -2.50 -11.72 -6.16
N ALA A 21 -3.21 -12.84 -6.24
CA ALA A 21 -4.37 -13.09 -5.38
C ALA A 21 -3.98 -13.26 -3.91
N GLU A 22 -2.92 -14.03 -3.66
CA GLU A 22 -2.36 -14.23 -2.33
C GLU A 22 -1.79 -12.92 -1.79
N PHE A 23 -0.96 -12.24 -2.59
CA PHE A 23 -0.43 -10.93 -2.24
C PHE A 23 -1.55 -9.94 -1.90
N ASN A 24 -2.60 -9.86 -2.72
CA ASN A 24 -3.72 -8.95 -2.48
C ASN A 24 -4.44 -9.22 -1.16
N THR A 25 -4.58 -10.50 -0.80
CA THR A 25 -5.23 -10.95 0.41
C THR A 25 -4.39 -10.58 1.63
N TRP A 26 -3.14 -11.02 1.66
CA TRP A 26 -2.19 -10.71 2.72
C TRP A 26 -2.01 -9.20 2.89
N TYR A 27 -1.79 -8.47 1.80
CA TYR A 27 -1.47 -7.05 1.85
C TYR A 27 -2.63 -6.21 2.43
N THR A 28 -3.87 -6.62 2.14
CA THR A 28 -5.07 -5.93 2.61
C THR A 28 -5.43 -6.31 4.05
N ARG A 29 -5.30 -7.59 4.40
CA ARG A 29 -5.79 -8.12 5.68
C ARG A 29 -4.77 -8.07 6.80
N GLU A 30 -3.48 -8.06 6.46
CA GLU A 30 -2.40 -8.20 7.44
C GLU A 30 -1.42 -7.03 7.31
N HIS A 31 -0.76 -6.90 6.16
CA HIS A 31 0.34 -5.93 6.01
C HIS A 31 -0.08 -4.47 6.24
N VAL A 32 -1.11 -3.98 5.55
CA VAL A 32 -1.54 -2.58 5.68
C VAL A 32 -2.07 -2.29 7.09
N PRO A 33 -2.97 -3.11 7.68
CA PRO A 33 -3.39 -2.96 9.07
C PRO A 33 -2.22 -2.86 10.07
N GLU A 34 -1.22 -3.72 9.95
CA GLU A 34 -0.04 -3.70 10.82
C GLU A 34 0.74 -2.38 10.69
N ARG A 35 0.88 -1.84 9.48
CA ARG A 35 1.60 -0.59 9.24
C ARG A 35 0.85 0.62 9.80
N VAL A 36 -0.45 0.71 9.55
CA VAL A 36 -1.26 1.85 10.03
C VAL A 36 -1.51 1.82 11.53
N ALA A 37 -1.29 0.67 12.19
CA ALA A 37 -1.34 0.55 13.65
C ALA A 37 -0.11 1.15 14.36
N VAL A 38 1.00 1.39 13.64
CA VAL A 38 2.21 2.00 14.22
C VAL A 38 1.95 3.48 14.53
N PRO A 39 2.23 3.96 15.76
CA PRO A 39 2.04 5.36 16.12
C PRO A 39 2.76 6.32 15.16
N GLY A 40 2.03 7.31 14.67
CA GLY A 40 2.52 8.29 13.69
C GLY A 40 2.01 8.04 12.26
N PHE A 41 1.52 6.84 11.94
CA PHE A 41 0.72 6.64 10.73
C PHE A 41 -0.72 7.04 10.98
N LEU A 42 -1.21 7.99 10.19
CA LEU A 42 -2.57 8.52 10.28
C LEU A 42 -3.51 7.85 9.28
N ARG A 43 -2.99 7.46 8.10
CA ARG A 43 -3.76 6.82 7.03
C ARG A 43 -2.87 6.07 6.04
N GLY A 44 -3.24 4.82 5.75
CA GLY A 44 -2.77 4.06 4.58
C GLY A 44 -3.73 4.16 3.40
N ARG A 45 -3.20 4.26 2.17
CA ARG A 45 -3.96 4.14 0.91
C ARG A 45 -3.21 3.25 -0.06
N ARG A 46 -3.94 2.35 -0.72
CA ARG A 46 -3.41 1.42 -1.71
C ARG A 46 -4.00 1.75 -3.08
N TYR A 47 -3.16 1.67 -4.10
CA TYR A 47 -3.47 2.02 -5.47
C TYR A 47 -3.03 0.90 -6.39
N LEU A 48 -3.87 0.65 -7.40
CA LEU A 48 -3.55 -0.20 -8.54
C LEU A 48 -3.29 0.71 -9.74
N ALA A 49 -2.21 0.46 -10.48
CA ALA A 49 -1.94 1.18 -11.71
C ALA A 49 -3.01 0.85 -12.75
N ALA A 50 -3.57 1.88 -13.40
CA ALA A 50 -4.51 1.68 -14.50
C ALA A 50 -3.82 1.11 -15.75
N SER A 51 -2.52 1.40 -15.91
CA SER A 51 -1.64 0.84 -16.95
C SER A 51 -0.19 0.87 -16.48
N GLY A 52 0.65 0.01 -17.07
CA GLY A 52 2.09 -0.05 -16.80
C GLY A 52 2.47 -0.80 -15.52
N ALA A 53 3.77 -0.72 -15.19
CA ALA A 53 4.38 -1.31 -14.00
C ALA A 53 5.21 -0.23 -13.26
N PRO A 54 5.34 -0.29 -11.93
CA PRO A 54 4.85 -1.35 -11.05
C PRO A 54 3.34 -1.28 -10.78
N ARG A 55 2.68 -2.44 -10.72
CA ARG A 55 1.20 -2.51 -10.63
C ARG A 55 0.66 -1.98 -9.31
N TYR A 56 1.40 -2.11 -8.21
CA TYR A 56 0.92 -1.74 -6.88
C TYR A 56 1.69 -0.57 -6.30
N ARG A 57 0.95 0.38 -5.72
CA ARG A 57 1.50 1.48 -4.93
C ARG A 57 0.77 1.59 -3.60
N THR A 58 1.49 1.83 -2.53
CA THR A 58 0.91 2.13 -1.21
C THR A 58 1.51 3.41 -0.68
N CYS A 59 0.68 4.27 -0.09
CA CYS A 59 1.11 5.48 0.59
C CYS A 59 0.56 5.47 2.01
N ALA A 60 1.43 5.68 2.98
CA ALA A 60 1.07 5.79 4.38
C ALA A 60 1.71 7.05 4.98
N GLY A 61 0.95 7.82 5.73
CA GLY A 61 1.39 9.05 6.41
C GLY A 61 0.47 9.37 7.56
#